data_AF-A0A925DNU5-F1
#
_entry.id   AF-A0A925DNU5-F1
#
_cell.length_a   1.000
_cell.length_b   1.000
_cell.length_c   1.000
_cell.angle_alpha   90.00
_cell.angle_beta   90.00
_cell.angle_gamma   90.00
#
_symmetry.space_group_name_H-M   'P 1'
#
loop_
_entity.id
_entity.type
_entity.pdbx_description
1 polymer ?
#
loop_
_entity_poly.entity_id
_entity_poly.type
_entity_poly.pdbx_seq_one_letter_code
_entity_poly.pdbx_strand_id
1 'polypeptide(L)' 'SNSIDGWDSVLSILQMPAGVPVATVALNGARNAGILAAQILGAHDQAIGQRLDEFKKIMKAEVETIAQNIEAKGWKVFLK' A
#
# COMPACT_ATOMS: atom_id res chain seq x y z
N SER A 1 13.64 -21.54 7.71
CA SER A 1 13.84 -21.73 6.26
C SER A 1 12.80 -20.86 5.57
N ASN A 2 13.16 -19.64 5.18
CA ASN A 2 12.29 -18.83 4.33
C ASN A 2 12.67 -19.20 2.90
N SER A 3 11.77 -19.94 2.26
CA SER A 3 11.87 -20.32 0.87
C SER A 3 12.04 -19.06 0.01
N ILE A 4 13.24 -18.90 -0.58
CA ILE A 4 13.61 -17.87 -1.56
C ILE A 4 12.97 -16.49 -1.26
N ASP A 5 13.19 -15.94 -0.07
CA ASP A 5 12.70 -14.61 0.33
C ASP A 5 11.19 -14.37 0.08
N GLY A 6 10.36 -15.42 0.14
CA GLY A 6 8.89 -15.34 -0.04
C GLY A 6 8.42 -15.44 -1.50
N TRP A 7 9.30 -15.73 -2.45
CA TRP A 7 8.94 -15.95 -3.86
C TRP A 7 8.00 -17.13 -4.06
N ASP A 8 8.14 -18.18 -3.27
CA ASP A 8 7.23 -19.32 -3.29
C ASP A 8 5.80 -18.94 -2.87
N SER A 9 5.69 -18.04 -1.89
CA SER A 9 4.43 -17.49 -1.41
C SER A 9 3.80 -16.60 -2.48
N VAL A 10 4.59 -15.76 -3.16
CA VAL A 10 4.11 -14.94 -4.27
C VAL A 10 3.61 -15.82 -5.43
N LEU A 11 4.43 -16.77 -5.89
CA LEU A 11 4.09 -17.61 -7.04
C LEU A 11 2.92 -18.56 -6.77
N SER A 12 2.79 -19.07 -5.54
CA SER A 12 1.66 -19.94 -5.17
C SER A 12 0.31 -19.21 -5.08
N ILE A 13 0.32 -17.88 -4.87
CA ILE A 13 -0.90 -17.06 -4.77
C ILE A 13 -1.22 -16.38 -6.11
N LEU A 14 -0.21 -15.86 -6.81
CA LEU A 14 -0.39 -15.08 -8.05
C LEU A 14 -0.81 -15.94 -9.24
N GLN A 15 -0.29 -17.18 -9.33
CA GLN A 15 -0.42 -18.04 -10.51
C GLN A 15 -1.76 -18.78 -10.54
N MET A 16 -2.86 -18.05 -10.42
CA MET A 16 -4.20 -18.64 -10.49
C MET A 16 -4.61 -18.96 -11.93
N PRO A 17 -5.31 -20.09 -12.18
CA PRO A 17 -5.82 -20.44 -13.51
C PRO A 17 -6.91 -19.46 -13.97
N ALA A 18 -7.16 -19.46 -15.27
CA ALA A 18 -8.25 -18.68 -15.86
C ALA A 18 -9.60 -19.02 -15.21
N GLY A 19 -10.39 -17.99 -14.87
CA GLY A 19 -11.72 -18.12 -14.27
C GLY A 19 -11.76 -17.99 -12.74
N VAL A 20 -10.62 -18.02 -12.04
CA VAL A 20 -10.55 -17.84 -10.58
C VAL A 20 -9.53 -16.76 -10.22
N PRO A 21 -9.89 -15.47 -10.31
CA PRO A 21 -8.95 -14.38 -10.07
C PRO A 21 -8.63 -14.23 -8.57
N VAL A 22 -7.40 -13.82 -8.27
CA VAL A 22 -6.95 -13.41 -6.92
C VAL A 22 -6.28 -12.04 -7.02
N ALA A 23 -6.66 -11.13 -6.13
CA ALA A 23 -6.04 -9.81 -6.05
C ALA A 23 -4.78 -9.87 -5.16
N THR A 24 -3.64 -10.16 -5.77
CA THR A 24 -2.35 -10.27 -5.08
C THR A 24 -1.74 -8.88 -4.81
N VAL A 25 -1.25 -8.65 -3.60
CA VAL A 25 -0.51 -7.44 -3.22
C VAL A 25 0.98 -7.76 -2.97
N ALA A 26 1.78 -6.74 -2.63
CA ALA A 26 3.20 -6.91 -2.32
C ALA A 26 3.44 -7.98 -1.23
N LEU A 27 4.59 -8.66 -1.29
CA LEU A 27 5.05 -9.55 -0.23
C LEU A 27 5.10 -8.80 1.11
N ASN A 28 4.62 -9.42 2.19
CA ASN A 28 4.43 -8.78 3.50
C ASN A 28 3.58 -7.49 3.46
N GLY A 29 2.80 -7.29 2.39
CA GLY A 29 2.00 -6.08 2.11
C GLY A 29 0.63 -6.09 2.77
N ALA A 30 0.47 -6.61 3.99
CA ALA A 30 -0.83 -6.72 4.66
C ALA A 30 -1.57 -5.38 4.78
N ARG A 31 -0.82 -4.28 4.99
CA ARG A 31 -1.39 -2.92 4.96
C ARG A 31 -2.05 -2.59 3.62
N ASN A 32 -1.40 -2.94 2.51
CA ASN A 32 -1.93 -2.70 1.17
C ASN A 32 -3.15 -3.61 0.88
N ALA A 33 -3.15 -4.85 1.38
CA ALA A 33 -4.34 -5.71 1.31
C ALA A 33 -5.54 -5.08 2.04
N GLY A 34 -5.34 -4.52 3.23
CA GLY A 34 -6.39 -3.81 3.96
C GLY A 34 -6.89 -2.57 3.22
N ILE A 35 -6.00 -1.77 2.62
CA ILE A 35 -6.37 -0.61 1.80
C ILE A 35 -7.16 -1.05 0.55
N LEU A 36 -6.76 -2.13 -0.11
CA LEU A 36 -7.49 -2.68 -1.25
C LEU A 36 -8.89 -3.19 -0.84
N ALA A 37 -9.00 -3.86 0.29
CA ALA A 37 -10.29 -4.28 0.84
C ALA A 37 -11.18 -3.06 1.15
N ALA A 38 -10.62 -2.01 1.75
CA ALA A 38 -11.35 -0.76 2.01
C ALA A 38 -11.78 -0.06 0.70
N GLN A 39 -10.99 -0.14 -0.38
CA GLN A 39 -11.38 0.36 -1.70
C GLN A 39 -12.58 -0.41 -2.28
N ILE A 40 -12.56 -1.74 -2.17
CA ILE A 40 -13.67 -2.59 -2.63
C ILE A 40 -14.95 -2.27 -1.85
N LEU A 41 -14.85 -2.19 -0.51
CA LEU A 41 -15.99 -1.84 0.34
C LEU A 41 -16.46 -0.40 0.10
N GLY A 42 -15.53 0.54 -0.02
CA GLY A 42 -15.81 1.96 -0.26
C GLY A 42 -16.50 2.25 -1.59
N ALA A 43 -16.44 1.33 -2.57
CA ALA A 43 -17.21 1.43 -3.81
C ALA A 43 -18.72 1.31 -3.58
N HIS A 44 -19.15 0.72 -2.47
CA HIS A 44 -20.56 0.53 -2.10
C HIS A 44 -20.95 1.18 -0.76
N ASP A 45 -19.97 1.51 0.08
CA ASP A 45 -20.17 2.21 1.35
C ASP A 45 -19.49 3.59 1.32
N GLN A 46 -20.32 4.64 1.25
CA GLN A 46 -19.85 6.02 1.19
C GLN A 46 -19.03 6.45 2.41
N ALA A 47 -19.35 5.94 3.61
CA ALA A 47 -18.62 6.30 4.82
C ALA A 47 -17.22 5.70 4.82
N ILE A 48 -17.05 4.46 4.32
CA ILE A 48 -15.73 3.86 4.11
C ILE A 48 -14.96 4.61 3.03
N GLY A 49 -15.62 4.96 1.92
CA GLY A 49 -15.02 5.76 0.85
C GLY A 49 -14.46 7.11 1.34
N GLN A 50 -15.23 7.85 2.14
CA GLN A 50 -14.79 9.11 2.73
C GLN A 50 -13.56 8.95 3.63
N ARG A 51 -13.56 7.94 4.50
CA ARG A 51 -12.40 7.64 5.36
C ARG A 51 -11.16 7.29 4.55
N LEU A 52 -11.32 6.57 3.44
CA LEU A 52 -10.22 6.24 2.54
C LEU A 52 -9.66 7.49 1.84
N ASP A 53 -10.52 8.42 1.43
CA ASP A 53 -10.09 9.69 0.83
C ASP A 53 -9.33 10.56 1.83
N GLU A 54 -9.81 10.65 3.07
CA GLU A 54 -9.11 11.31 4.17
C GLU A 54 -7.73 10.68 4.42
N PHE A 55 -7.67 9.35 4.49
CA PHE A 55 -6.42 8.62 4.63
C PHE A 55 -5.42 8.96 3.51
N LYS A 56 -5.88 9.04 2.25
CA LYS A 56 -5.02 9.45 1.11
C LYS A 56 -4.55 10.89 1.21
N LYS A 57 -5.39 11.81 1.70
CA LYS A 57 -4.99 13.23 1.92
C LYS A 57 -3.92 13.34 3.00
N ILE A 58 -4.03 12.57 4.08
CA ILE A 58 -3.03 12.54 5.15
C ILE A 58 -1.67 12.08 4.61
N MET A 59 -1.64 10.97 3.86
CA MET A 59 -0.39 10.47 3.25
C MET A 59 0.25 11.51 2.31
N LYS A 60 -0.57 12.23 1.53
CA LYS A 60 -0.08 13.32 0.66
C LYS A 60 0.57 14.43 1.49
N ALA A 61 -0.11 14.90 2.53
CA ALA A 61 0.39 15.97 3.40
C ALA A 61 1.71 15.59 4.11
N GLU A 62 1.84 14.33 4.53
CA GLU A 62 3.08 13.79 5.10
C GLU A 62 4.24 13.89 4.10
N VAL A 63 4.03 13.46 2.86
CA VAL A 63 5.06 13.53 1.81
C VAL A 63 5.41 14.98 1.45
N GLU A 64 4.43 15.87 1.36
CA GLU A 64 4.67 17.30 1.12
C GLU A 64 5.51 17.93 2.24
N THR A 65 5.23 17.56 3.49
CA THR A 65 6.01 18.02 4.67
C THR A 65 7.44 17.50 4.61
N ILE A 66 7.64 16.23 4.25
CA ILE A 66 8.98 15.64 4.07
C ILE A 66 9.73 16.36 2.95
N ALA A 67 9.08 16.61 1.81
CA ALA A 67 9.69 17.31 0.67
C ALA A 67 10.16 18.72 1.07
N GLN A 68 9.31 19.52 1.73
CA GLN A 68 9.66 20.85 2.23
C GLN A 68 10.86 20.82 3.18
N ASN A 69 10.92 19.83 4.07
CA ASN A 69 12.05 19.67 4.99
C ASN A 69 13.36 19.37 4.24
N ILE A 70 13.29 18.51 3.21
CA ILE A 70 14.47 18.17 2.38
C ILE A 70 14.93 19.38 1.58
N GLU A 71 14.02 20.16 1.00
CA GLU A 71 14.35 21.39 0.26
C GLU A 71 15.00 22.44 1.16
N ALA A 72 14.49 22.62 2.38
CA ALA A 72 14.99 23.63 3.31
C ALA A 72 16.33 23.26 3.96
N LYS A 73 16.52 21.98 4.34
CA LYS A 73 17.66 21.54 5.16
C LYS A 73 18.68 20.69 4.40
N GLY A 74 18.34 20.25 3.19
CA GLY A 74 19.14 19.36 2.37
C GLY A 74 19.02 17.88 2.78
N TRP A 75 19.14 16.99 1.80
CA TRP A 75 18.99 15.53 1.99
C TRP A 75 19.97 14.92 3.01
N LYS A 76 21.17 15.51 3.17
CA LYS A 76 22.19 15.02 4.12
C LYS A 76 21.76 15.15 5.58
N VAL A 77 20.89 16.10 5.89
CA VAL A 77 20.32 16.27 7.24
C VAL A 77 19.18 15.29 7.46
N PHE A 78 18.44 14.94 6.41
CA PHE A 78 17.33 13.99 6.48
C PHE A 78 17.78 12.53 6.66
N LEU A 79 18.93 12.14 6.11
CA LEU A 79 19.46 10.77 6.19
C LEU A 79 20.29 10.49 7.46
N LYS A 80 20.52 11.50 8.31
CA LYS A 80 21.20 11.33 9.61
C LYS A 80 20.18 11.07 10.70
#